data_AF-A0A5D4NT56-F1
#
_entry.id   AF-A0A5D4NT56-F1
#
_cell.length_a   1.000
_cell.length_b   1.000
_cell.length_c   1.000
_cell.angle_alpha   90.00
_cell.angle_beta   90.00
_cell.angle_gamma   90.00
#
_symmetry.space_group_name_H-M   'P 1'
#
loop_
_entity.id
_entity.type
_entity.pdbx_description
1 polymer ?
#
loop_
_entity_poly.entity_id
_entity_poly.type
_entity_poly.pdbx_seq_one_letter_code
_entity_poly.pdbx_strand_id
1 'polypeptide(L)'
;MIFFGGNRLNKYLVLFALIVTVLSFFGLLTNNDTLLPFVLFGSGILTLISGISELRKKQERTLGIVYIFTSLIALSWGIDLVIFFV
;
A
#
# COMPACT_ATOMS: atom_id res chain seq x y z
N MET A 1 16.93 4.72 1.20
CA MET A 1 17.36 4.71 -0.22
C MET A 1 16.45 3.72 -0.94
N ILE A 2 15.42 4.18 -1.66
CA ILE A 2 14.42 3.30 -2.29
C ILE A 2 14.85 3.08 -3.75
N PHE A 3 15.38 1.88 -4.04
CA PHE A 3 15.93 1.52 -5.35
C PHE A 3 14.83 1.08 -6.32
N PHE A 4 14.34 2.03 -7.11
CA PHE A 4 13.28 1.88 -8.11
C PHE A 4 13.84 1.38 -9.46
N GLY A 5 13.94 0.06 -9.63
CA GLY A 5 14.28 -0.56 -10.92
C GLY A 5 13.02 -1.05 -11.67
N GLY A 6 12.52 -0.27 -12.62
CA GLY A 6 11.42 -0.69 -13.53
C GLY A 6 10.56 0.45 -14.09
N ASN A 7 10.97 1.05 -15.22
CA ASN A 7 10.50 2.36 -15.73
C ASN A 7 9.02 2.52 -16.16
N ARG A 8 8.15 1.50 -16.13
CA ARG A 8 6.71 1.64 -16.51
C ARG A 8 5.73 1.36 -15.38
N LEU A 9 5.90 0.28 -14.62
CA LEU A 9 5.08 -0.02 -13.43
C LEU A 9 5.22 1.06 -12.35
N ASN A 10 6.41 1.66 -12.23
CA ASN A 10 6.65 2.73 -11.26
C ASN A 10 5.78 3.97 -11.46
N LYS A 11 5.48 4.37 -12.70
CA LYS A 11 4.71 5.60 -12.93
C LYS A 11 3.29 5.50 -12.38
N TYR A 12 2.63 4.36 -12.59
CA TYR A 12 1.29 4.11 -12.07
C TYR A 12 1.30 3.93 -10.55
N LEU A 13 2.30 3.25 -10.00
CA LEU A 13 2.48 3.12 -8.56
C LEU A 13 2.71 4.47 -7.88
N VAL A 14 3.50 5.35 -8.48
CA VAL A 14 3.75 6.70 -7.95
C VAL A 14 2.49 7.54 -8.00
N LEU A 15 1.73 7.51 -9.10
CA LEU A 15 0.43 8.19 -9.17
C LEU A 15 -0.56 7.65 -8.13
N PHE A 16 -0.62 6.33 -7.96
CA PHE A 16 -1.51 5.70 -6.99
C PHE A 16 -1.09 6.01 -5.55
N ALA A 17 0.21 5.96 -5.24
CA ALA A 17 0.76 6.36 -3.94
C ALA A 17 0.47 7.83 -3.63
N LEU A 18 0.52 8.71 -4.63
CA LEU A 18 0.20 10.11 -4.48
C LEU A 18 -1.29 10.31 -4.15
N ILE A 19 -2.19 9.59 -4.83
CA ILE A 19 -3.63 9.61 -4.53
C ILE A 19 -3.90 9.11 -3.12
N VAL A 20 -3.32 7.97 -2.72
CA VAL A 20 -3.48 7.40 -1.36
C VAL A 20 -2.95 8.35 -0.30
N THR A 21 -1.85 9.06 -0.58
CA THR A 21 -1.29 10.07 0.32
C THR A 21 -2.24 11.26 0.49
N VAL A 22 -2.77 11.80 -0.62
CA VAL A 22 -3.75 12.90 -0.56
C VAL A 22 -5.02 12.48 0.18
N LEU A 23 -5.50 11.25 -0.05
CA LEU A 23 -6.65 10.70 0.68
C LEU A 23 -6.37 10.55 2.18
N SER A 24 -5.16 10.15 2.55
CA SER A 24 -4.73 10.04 3.96
C SER A 24 -4.73 11.40 4.65
N PHE A 25 -4.14 12.41 4.00
CA PHE A 25 -4.14 13.78 4.53
C PHE A 25 -5.55 14.34 4.63
N PHE A 26 -6.40 14.06 3.64
CA PHE A 26 -7.78 14.50 3.65
C PHE A 26 -8.59 13.84 4.78
N GLY A 27 -8.45 12.53 4.98
CA GLY A 27 -9.05 11.82 6.11
C GLY A 27 -8.61 12.36 7.47
N LEU A 28 -7.30 12.64 7.60
CA LEU A 28 -6.72 13.21 8.81
C LEU A 28 -7.23 14.64 9.10
N LEU A 29 -7.28 15.50 8.09
CA LEU A 29 -7.78 16.88 8.23
C LEU A 29 -9.27 16.93 8.53
N THR A 30 -10.04 15.99 7.98
CA THR A 30 -11.50 15.96 8.11
C THR A 30 -11.96 15.14 9.33
N ASN A 31 -11.03 14.49 10.07
CA ASN A 31 -11.34 13.50 11.12
C ASN A 31 -12.42 12.50 10.66
N ASN A 32 -12.37 12.11 9.39
CA ASN A 32 -13.39 11.26 8.81
C ASN A 32 -12.87 9.83 8.72
N ASP A 33 -13.20 9.05 9.75
CA ASP A 33 -12.74 7.66 9.90
C ASP A 33 -13.26 6.73 8.79
N THR A 34 -14.30 7.13 8.05
CA THR A 34 -14.79 6.36 6.89
C THR A 34 -13.80 6.30 5.72
N LEU A 35 -12.81 7.19 5.67
CA LEU A 35 -11.75 7.18 4.64
C LEU A 35 -10.57 6.28 4.99
N LEU A 36 -10.41 5.95 6.27
CA LEU A 36 -9.35 5.11 6.81
C LEU A 36 -9.28 3.72 6.13
N PRO A 37 -10.39 2.98 5.93
CA PRO A 37 -10.36 1.70 5.22
C PRO A 37 -9.82 1.80 3.79
N PHE A 38 -10.19 2.84 3.05
CA PHE A 38 -9.75 3.04 1.67
C PHE A 38 -8.25 3.33 1.58
N VAL A 39 -7.73 4.11 2.54
CA VAL A 39 -6.30 4.40 2.67
C VAL A 39 -5.51 3.13 3.00
N LEU A 40 -5.97 2.36 3.99
CA LEU A 40 -5.34 1.09 4.38
C LEU A 40 -5.34 0.09 3.23
N PHE A 41 -6.45 -0.04 2.52
CA PHE A 41 -6.56 -0.92 1.36
C PHE A 41 -5.61 -0.49 0.22
N GLY A 42 -5.58 0.81 -0.10
CA GLY A 42 -4.66 1.36 -1.11
C GLY A 42 -3.19 1.16 -0.75
N SER A 43 -2.84 1.37 0.52
CA SER A 43 -1.48 1.12 1.03
C SER A 43 -1.11 -0.37 0.99
N GLY A 44 -2.05 -1.27 1.29
CA GLY A 44 -1.87 -2.71 1.20
C GLY A 44 -1.53 -3.18 -0.21
N ILE A 45 -2.22 -2.64 -1.23
CA ILE A 45 -1.94 -2.94 -2.65
C ILE A 45 -0.54 -2.44 -3.05
N LEU A 46 -0.17 -1.21 -2.68
CA LEU A 46 1.15 -0.64 -2.97
C LEU A 46 2.29 -1.47 -2.36
N THR A 47 2.07 -1.92 -1.13
CA THR A 47 3.02 -2.76 -0.38
C THR A 47 3.13 -4.15 -1.00
N LEU A 48 2.03 -4.73 -1.49
CA LEU A 48 2.03 -6.02 -2.20
C LEU A 48 2.89 -5.95 -3.47
N ILE A 49 2.66 -4.92 -4.29
CA ILE A 49 3.34 -4.76 -5.57
C ILE A 49 4.84 -4.51 -5.35
N SER A 50 5.17 -3.74 -4.31
CA SER A 50 6.57 -3.52 -3.89
C SER A 50 7.21 -4.82 -3.41
N GLY A 51 6.52 -5.62 -2.59
CA GLY A 51 7.01 -6.92 -2.12
C GLY A 51 7.23 -7.93 -3.25
N ILE A 52 6.31 -8.00 -4.21
CA ILE A 52 6.46 -8.85 -5.41
C ILE A 52 7.66 -8.40 -6.26
N SER A 53 7.85 -7.08 -6.40
CA SER A 53 9.02 -6.50 -7.09
C SER A 53 10.33 -6.86 -6.40
N GLU A 54 10.39 -6.76 -5.07
CA GLU A 54 11.57 -7.11 -4.28
C GLU A 54 11.85 -8.62 -4.29
N LEU A 55 10.82 -9.48 -4.23
CA LEU A 55 10.95 -10.94 -4.37
C LEU A 55 11.54 -11.37 -5.72
N ARG A 56 11.34 -10.55 -6.75
CA ARG A 56 11.89 -10.76 -8.09
C ARG A 56 13.39 -10.44 -8.14
N LYS A 57 13.89 -9.58 -7.26
CA LYS A 57 15.34 -9.35 -7.08
C LYS A 57 15.91 -10.46 -6.20
N LYS A 58 16.74 -11.32 -6.80
CA LYS A 58 17.31 -12.54 -6.19
C LYS A 58 18.09 -12.29 -4.88
N GLN A 59 18.48 -11.05 -4.59
CA GLN A 59 19.32 -10.65 -3.46
C GLN A 59 18.52 -10.20 -2.22
N GLU A 60 17.26 -9.77 -2.36
CA GLU A 60 16.47 -9.16 -1.26
C GLU A 60 15.16 -9.91 -0.97
N ARG A 61 15.18 -11.24 -1.15
CA ARG A 61 14.03 -12.13 -0.94
C ARG A 61 13.41 -11.99 0.45
N THR A 62 14.23 -11.80 1.49
CA THR A 62 13.76 -11.68 2.88
C THR A 62 12.90 -10.43 3.08
N LEU A 63 13.29 -9.30 2.49
CA LEU A 63 12.53 -8.05 2.54
C LEU A 63 11.22 -8.16 1.75
N GLY A 64 11.27 -8.79 0.58
CA GLY A 64 10.07 -9.05 -0.22
C GLY A 64 9.02 -9.90 0.50
N ILE A 65 9.45 -10.90 1.30
CA ILE A 65 8.55 -11.69 2.14
C ILE A 65 7.90 -10.81 3.21
N VAL A 66 8.68 -9.97 3.91
CA VAL A 66 8.16 -9.04 4.92
C VAL A 66 7.10 -8.12 4.30
N TYR A 67 7.36 -7.55 3.13
CA TYR A 67 6.39 -6.72 2.40
C TYR A 67 5.10 -7.46 2.05
N ILE A 68 5.16 -8.75 1.67
CA ILE A 68 3.95 -9.55 1.44
C ILE A 68 3.15 -9.73 2.74
N PHE A 69 3.80 -10.05 3.86
CA PHE A 69 3.12 -10.19 5.14
C PHE A 69 2.48 -8.88 5.60
N THR A 70 3.21 -7.76 5.48
CA THR A 70 2.69 -6.43 5.82
C THR A 70 1.50 -6.06 4.95
N SER A 71 1.56 -6.37 3.65
CA SER A 71 0.42 -6.16 2.74
C SER A 71 -0.80 -7.00 3.14
N LEU A 72 -0.60 -8.27 3.49
CA LEU A 72 -1.70 -9.16 3.89
C LEU A 72 -2.42 -8.62 5.13
N ILE A 73 -1.66 -8.15 6.12
CA ILE A 73 -2.21 -7.55 7.34
C ILE A 73 -2.98 -6.26 7.00
N ALA A 74 -2.38 -5.37 6.20
CA ALA A 74 -3.00 -4.11 5.81
C ALA A 74 -4.29 -4.30 5.01
N LEU A 75 -4.34 -5.31 4.14
CA LEU A 75 -5.54 -5.65 3.37
C LEU A 75 -6.62 -6.27 4.26
N SER A 76 -6.27 -7.20 5.14
CA SER A 76 -7.23 -7.81 6.08
C SER A 76 -7.84 -6.76 7.01
N TRP A 77 -7.03 -5.88 7.59
CA TRP A 77 -7.53 -4.79 8.44
C TRP A 77 -8.33 -3.75 7.64
N GLY A 78 -7.91 -3.44 6.42
CA GLY A 78 -8.67 -2.57 5.54
C GLY A 78 -10.07 -3.12 5.25
N ILE A 79 -10.18 -4.41 4.94
CA ILE A 79 -11.46 -5.08 4.70
C ILE A 79 -12.34 -5.09 5.96
N ASP A 80 -11.76 -5.40 7.12
CA ASP A 80 -12.48 -5.39 8.40
C ASP A 80 -13.07 -4.01 8.71
N LEU A 81 -12.28 -2.95 8.51
CA LEU A 81 -12.73 -1.56 8.65
C LEU A 81 -13.79 -1.18 7.62
N VAL A 82 -13.70 -1.64 6.36
CA VAL A 82 -14.76 -1.41 5.36
C VAL A 82 -16.07 -2.01 5.85
N ILE A 83 -16.04 -3.25 6.36
CA ILE A 83 -17.24 -3.96 6.84
C ILE A 83 -17.80 -3.30 8.11
N PHE A 84 -16.96 -2.75 8.97
CA PHE A 84 -17.39 -2.07 10.19
C PHE A 84 -18.06 -0.71 9.93
N PHE A 85 -17.63 0.02 8.89
CA PHE A 85 -18.14 1.36 8.56
C PHE A 85 -19.28 1.38 7.50
N VAL A 86 -19.56 0.26 6.81
CA VAL A 86 -20.68 0.07 5.86
C VAL A 86 -21.91 -0.49 6.58
#